data_AF-A0A0P9DPQ4-F1
#
_entry.id   AF-A0A0P9DPQ4-F1
#
_cell.length_a   1.000
_cell.length_b   1.000
_cell.length_c   1.000
_cell.angle_alpha   90.00
_cell.angle_beta   90.00
_cell.angle_gamma   90.00
#
_symmetry.space_group_name_H-M   'P 1'
#
loop_
_entity.id
_entity.type
_entity.pdbx_description
1 polymer ?
#
loop_
_entity_poly.entity_id
_entity_poly.type
_entity_poly.pdbx_seq_one_letter_code
_entity_poly.pdbx_strand_id
1 'polypeptide(L)' 'MKVLLVLLAAAAIVAIEWRSLMERKLKRELWTFFLLCLVGASLGIAEVLRLNIPNPLDWISALYKPLSNLIYGSSA' A
#
# COMPACT_ATOMS: atom_id res chain seq x y z
N MET A 1 -0.50 18.36 -9.36
CA MET A 1 -1.15 17.68 -10.52
C MET A 1 -1.24 16.17 -10.35
N LYS A 2 -0.19 15.46 -9.89
CA LYS A 2 -0.22 13.99 -9.68
C LYS A 2 -1.22 13.50 -8.62
N VAL A 3 -1.43 14.24 -7.53
CA VAL A 3 -2.44 13.88 -6.49
C VAL A 3 -3.84 13.79 -7.10
N LEU A 4 -4.18 14.69 -8.02
CA LEU A 4 -5.49 14.73 -8.66
C LEU A 4 -5.74 13.46 -9.50
N LEU A 5 -4.70 12.93 -10.16
CA LEU A 5 -4.77 11.66 -10.90
C LEU A 5 -5.01 10.47 -9.95
N VAL A 6 -4.31 10.43 -8.82
CA VAL A 6 -4.50 9.37 -7.80
C VAL A 6 -5.93 9.42 -7.24
N LEU A 7 -6.43 10.62 -6.93
CA LEU A 7 -7.80 10.79 -6.44
C LEU A 7 -8.85 10.43 -7.49
N LEU A 8 -8.65 10.81 -8.76
CA LEU A 8 -9.54 10.45 -9.87
C LEU A 8 -9.58 8.93 -10.09
N ALA A 9 -8.43 8.27 -10.07
CA ALA A 9 -8.35 6.82 -10.20
C ALA A 9 -9.06 6.12 -9.02
N ALA A 10 -8.79 6.56 -7.78
CA ALA A 10 -9.47 6.03 -6.59
C ALA A 10 -10.99 6.24 -6.66
N ALA A 11 -11.45 7.42 -7.07
CA ALA A 11 -12.87 7.71 -7.22
C ALA A 11 -13.54 6.83 -8.30
N ALA A 12 -12.87 6.59 -9.43
CA ALA A 12 -13.36 5.69 -10.48
C ALA A 12 -13.47 4.25 -9.98
N ILE A 13 -12.45 3.76 -9.27
CA ILE A 13 -12.43 2.42 -8.68
C ILE A 13 -13.58 2.27 -7.67
N VAL A 14 -13.73 3.23 -6.75
CA VAL A 14 -14.82 3.25 -5.77
C VAL A 14 -16.18 3.29 -6.46
N ALA A 15 -16.38 4.08 -7.51
CA ALA A 15 -17.66 4.14 -8.21
C ALA A 15 -18.07 2.81 -8.84
N ILE A 16 -17.12 2.09 -9.44
CA ILE A 16 -17.34 0.77 -10.06
C ILE A 16 -17.63 -0.28 -8.99
N GLU A 17 -16.77 -0.36 -7.97
CA GLU A 17 -16.89 -1.32 -6.87
C GLU A 17 -18.14 -1.06 -6.04
N TRP A 18 -18.43 0.19 -5.66
CA TRP A 18 -19.60 0.55 -4.86
C TRP A 18 -20.90 0.11 -5.53
N ARG A 19 -21.04 0.31 -6.84
CA ARG A 19 -22.23 -0.14 -7.58
C ARG A 19 -22.34 -1.66 -7.58
N SER A 20 -21.25 -2.37 -7.88
CA SER A 20 -21.19 -3.84 -7.90
C SER A 20 -21.51 -4.46 -6.52
N LEU A 21 -20.94 -3.90 -5.45
CA LEU A 21 -21.07 -4.39 -4.08
C LEU A 21 -22.44 -4.09 -3.46
N MET A 22 -23.03 -2.94 -3.79
CA MET A 22 -24.35 -2.56 -3.30
C MET A 22 -25.45 -3.39 -3.96
N GLU A 23 -25.30 -3.73 -5.25
CA GLU A 23 -26.19 -4.67 -5.96
C GLU A 23 -26.13 -6.08 -5.35
N ARG A 24 -24.98 -6.49 -4.81
CA ARG A 24 -24.78 -7.82 -4.21
C ARG A 24 -25.05 -7.90 -2.70
N LYS A 25 -25.38 -6.79 -2.02
CA LYS A 25 -25.54 -6.70 -0.54
C LYS A 25 -24.36 -7.25 0.27
N LEU A 26 -23.17 -7.33 -0.32
CA LEU A 26 -21.98 -7.91 0.29
C LEU A 26 -21.29 -6.90 1.22
N LYS A 27 -21.90 -6.64 2.38
CA LYS A 27 -21.37 -5.68 3.38
C LYS A 27 -19.95 -6.04 3.86
N ARG A 28 -19.61 -7.33 3.87
CA ARG A 28 -18.30 -7.82 4.33
C ARG A 28 -17.19 -7.55 3.32
N GLU A 29 -17.48 -7.71 2.03
CA GLU A 29 -16.54 -7.37 0.95
C GLU A 29 -16.38 -5.85 0.83
N LEU A 30 -17.46 -5.09 1.05
CA LEU A 30 -17.41 -3.62 1.03
C LEU A 30 -16.40 -3.09 2.05
N TRP A 31 -16.35 -3.71 3.23
CA TRP A 31 -15.39 -3.38 4.28
C TRP A 31 -13.95 -3.71 3.87
N THR A 32 -13.71 -4.89 3.32
CA THR A 32 -12.38 -5.28 2.82
C THR A 32 -11.91 -4.35 1.70
N PHE A 33 -12.80 -4.04 0.76
CA PHE A 33 -12.51 -3.10 -0.33
C PHE A 33 -12.16 -1.72 0.21
N PHE A 34 -12.98 -1.17 1.11
CA PHE A 34 -12.74 0.16 1.66
C PHE A 34 -11.39 0.23 2.38
N LEU A 35 -11.06 -0.81 3.16
CA LEU A 35 -9.78 -0.91 3.86
C LEU A 35 -8.60 -0.96 2.88
N LEU A 36 -8.70 -1.77 1.83
CA LEU A 36 -7.68 -1.90 0.79
C LEU A 36 -7.52 -0.60 -0.03
N CYS A 37 -8.64 0.04 -0.35
CA CYS A 37 -8.68 1.29 -1.11
C CYS A 37 -8.07 2.45 -0.29
N LEU A 38 -8.36 2.49 1.02
CA LEU A 38 -7.78 3.49 1.93
C LEU A 38 -6.26 3.31 2.05
N VAL A 39 -5.78 2.06 2.15
CA VAL A 39 -4.33 1.75 2.12
C VAL A 39 -3.69 2.17 0.79
N GLY A 40 -4.30 1.82 -0.35
CA GLY A 40 -3.78 2.20 -1.67
C GLY A 40 -3.76 3.72 -1.89
N ALA A 41 -4.83 4.41 -1.49
CA ALA A 41 -4.94 5.86 -1.61
C ALA A 41 -3.94 6.58 -0.69
N SER A 42 -3.79 6.14 0.56
CA SER A 42 -2.82 6.72 1.50
C SER A 42 -1.38 6.51 1.03
N LEU A 43 -1.05 5.33 0.49
CA LEU A 43 0.26 5.08 -0.14
C LEU A 43 0.50 5.96 -1.37
N GLY A 44 -0.49 6.09 -2.26
CA GLY A 44 -0.40 6.95 -3.45
C GLY A 44 -0.25 8.43 -3.08
N ILE A 45 -0.96 8.89 -2.04
CA ILE A 45 -0.81 10.24 -1.50
C ILE A 45 0.59 10.42 -0.91
N ALA A 46 1.08 9.46 -0.11
CA ALA A 46 2.40 9.52 0.50
C ALA A 46 3.53 9.54 -0.55
N GLU A 47 3.39 8.79 -1.65
CA GLU A 47 4.31 8.81 -2.80
C GLU A 47 4.33 10.19 -3.48
N VAL A 48 3.15 10.77 -3.73
CA VAL A 48 3.07 12.09 -4.37
C VAL A 48 3.57 13.22 -3.47
N LEU A 49 3.35 13.12 -2.15
CA LEU A 49 3.90 14.06 -1.17
C LEU A 49 5.42 13.93 -1.05
N ARG A 50 6.05 12.94 -1.70
CA ARG A 50 7.45 12.58 -1.49
C ARG A 50 7.77 12.46 -0.01
N LEU A 51 6.83 11.95 0.78
CA LEU A 51 7.18 11.49 2.10
C LEU A 51 8.30 10.47 1.89
N ASN A 52 9.38 10.62 2.63
CA ASN A 52 10.51 9.70 2.57
C ASN A 52 10.04 8.38 3.19
N ILE A 53 9.19 7.66 2.47
CA ILE A 53 8.77 6.32 2.80
C ILE A 53 10.07 5.52 2.68
N PRO A 54 10.64 5.06 3.80
CA PRO A 54 11.84 4.25 3.75
C PRO A 54 11.56 3.08 2.81
N ASN A 55 12.46 2.87 1.86
CA ASN A 55 12.30 1.86 0.84
C ASN A 55 11.98 0.52 1.54
N PRO A 56 10.94 -0.23 1.16
CA PRO A 56 10.69 -1.55 1.75
C PRO A 56 11.92 -2.47 1.64
N LEU A 57 12.78 -2.26 0.63
CA LEU A 57 14.08 -2.92 0.56
C LEU A 57 15.01 -2.56 1.72
N ASP A 58 15.03 -1.33 2.22
CA ASP A 58 15.82 -0.96 3.40
C ASP A 58 15.34 -1.70 4.65
N TRP A 59 14.03 -1.93 4.77
CA TRP A 59 13.46 -2.68 5.88
C TRP A 59 13.83 -4.16 5.80
N ILE A 60 13.74 -4.73 4.60
CA ILE A 60 14.18 -6.10 4.33
C ILE A 60 15.69 -6.21 4.59
N SER A 61 16.51 -5.26 4.14
CA SER A 61 17.95 -5.22 4.38
C SER A 61 18.28 -5.06 5.86
N ALA A 62 17.53 -4.27 6.63
CA ALA A 62 17.72 -4.16 8.07
C ALA A 62 17.40 -5.47 8.81
N LEU A 63 16.37 -6.20 8.35
CA LEU A 63 16.02 -7.51 8.89
C LEU A 63 17.05 -8.59 8.51
N TYR A 64 17.60 -8.54 7.29
CA TYR A 64 18.59 -9.50 6.79
C TYR A 64 20.02 -9.20 7.23
N LYS A 65 20.35 -7.94 7.58
CA LYS A 65 21.67 -7.54 8.12
C LYS A 65 22.16 -8.42 9.29
N PRO A 66 21.37 -8.68 10.35
CA PRO A 66 21.82 -9.54 11.45
C PRO A 66 22.06 -10.99 11.01
N LEU A 67 21.26 -11.52 10.07
CA LEU A 67 21.47 -12.86 9.50
C LEU A 67 22.75 -12.91 8.66
N SER A 68 23.00 -11.89 7.85
CA SER A 68 24.22 -11.76 7.06
C SER A 68 25.45 -11.66 7.97
N ASN A 69 25.40 -10.85 9.03
CA ASN A 69 26.48 -10.80 10.02
C ASN A 69 26.67 -12.12 10.77
N LEU A 70 25.62 -12.92 10.98
CA LEU A 70 25.75 -14.24 11.61
C LEU A 70 26.44 -15.25 10.69
N ILE A 71 26.11 -15.21 9.39
CA ILE A 71 26.63 -16.15 8.37
C ILE A 71 28.05 -15.75 7.93
N TYR A 72 28.32 -14.46 7.74
CA TYR A 72 29.61 -13.95 7.27
C TYR A 72 30.53 -13.44 8.40
N GLY A 73 30.02 -13.23 9.63
CA GLY A 73 30.80 -12.78 10.79
C GLY A 73 31.47 -13.91 11.60
N SER A 74 31.34 -15.16 11.16
CA SER A 74 32.00 -16.32 11.79
C SER A 74 33.38 -16.66 11.18
N SER A 75 33.92 -15.80 10.30
CA SER A 75 35.22 -16.00 9.65
C SER A 75 36.13 -14.77 9.73
N ALA A 76 36.38 -14.30 10.95
CA ALA A 76 37.52 -13.44 11.29
C ALA A 76 38.20 -13.98 12.55
#